data_AF-A0A2V7WRR0-F1
#
_entry.id   AF-A0A2V7WRR0-F1
#
_cell.length_a   1.000
_cell.length_b   1.000
_cell.length_c   1.000
_cell.angle_alpha   90.00
_cell.angle_beta   90.00
_cell.angle_gamma   90.00
#
_symmetry.space_group_name_H-M   'P 1'
#
loop_
_entity.id
_entity.type
_entity.pdbx_description
1 polymer ?
#
loop_
_entity_poly.entity_id
_entity_poly.type
_entity_poly.pdbx_seq_one_letter_code
_entity_poly.pdbx_strand_id
1 'polypeptide(L)'
;MRRDGLRPLLAVAAALFGLLLLVAAHLPMQHQLLPAWAAAALVAGALLWIALAIAFPPPGEDSGSLAAPAGGPRIVPLALCVVLAPLAWIHSAGGTYRAAGVAAWIGAVACWLAAWIPPRARPAAAAASTRWESRRQLWTVVALTAIFAAGAWFLFYRLAATPANPTSDHAEKLLDVLDLVHGERPIFFVRNTGREPFQFYWTFALIEVFGLPLRYLTLKVGTAIIGLTALPALYLLGREMGGVPLGLSVAALAAFAKWPVSLARQGLRYTLAVLPTAVVLWALFRYVRRGDRASVLWTGVVIGLGLHGYISFRAVPLLVPLALAFALADRRRRGRRIAVLGDGLLIAATSALVALPLLHYTVQRPDQFWYRAATRVANVTFCTCCSLSTGAAPRPGS
;
A
#
# COMPACT_ATOMS: atom_id res chain seq x y z
N MET A 1 30.75 31.51 11.83
CA MET A 1 31.54 31.11 10.65
C MET A 1 30.60 30.79 9.51
N ARG A 2 30.45 31.71 8.53
CA ARG A 2 29.79 31.40 7.26
C ARG A 2 30.64 30.31 6.60
N ARG A 3 30.09 29.10 6.46
CA ARG A 3 30.73 28.04 5.68
C ARG A 3 30.87 28.57 4.26
N ASP A 4 32.10 28.75 3.79
CA ASP A 4 32.46 28.93 2.38
C ASP A 4 32.16 27.61 1.65
N GLY A 5 30.87 27.28 1.60
CA GLY A 5 30.34 26.05 1.05
C GLY A 5 30.51 26.04 -0.47
N LEU A 6 30.66 24.84 -1.03
CA LEU A 6 30.50 24.60 -2.46
C LEU A 6 29.41 25.53 -3.00
N ARG A 7 29.75 26.34 -4.00
CA ARG A 7 28.77 27.14 -4.74
C ARG A 7 27.60 26.22 -5.09
N PRO A 8 26.33 26.64 -4.98
CA PRO A 8 25.18 25.77 -5.24
C PRO A 8 25.26 25.04 -6.58
N LEU A 9 25.90 25.65 -7.58
CA LEU A 9 26.24 25.02 -8.86
C LEU A 9 27.18 23.80 -8.75
N LEU A 10 28.22 23.89 -7.93
CA LEU A 10 29.15 22.76 -7.68
C LEU A 10 28.44 21.63 -6.92
N ALA A 11 27.54 21.95 -5.99
CA ALA A 11 26.75 20.94 -5.28
C ALA A 11 25.80 20.20 -6.24
N VAL A 12 25.16 20.93 -7.15
CA VAL A 12 24.33 20.33 -8.21
C VAL A 12 25.18 19.49 -9.16
N ALA A 13 26.34 19.98 -9.60
CA ALA A 13 27.26 19.22 -10.45
C ALA A 13 27.73 17.92 -9.76
N ALA A 14 28.07 17.99 -8.47
CA ALA A 14 28.43 16.82 -7.67
C ALA A 14 27.25 15.84 -7.54
N ALA A 15 26.03 16.32 -7.30
CA ALA A 15 24.84 15.47 -7.23
C ALA A 15 24.58 14.75 -8.57
N LEU A 16 24.71 15.46 -9.69
CA LEU A 16 24.57 14.92 -11.04
C LEU A 16 25.67 13.90 -11.35
N PHE A 17 26.91 14.17 -10.95
CA PHE A 17 28.02 13.23 -11.11
C PHE A 17 27.81 11.97 -10.25
N GLY A 18 27.37 12.12 -9.00
CA GLY A 18 27.01 10.99 -8.15
C GLY A 18 25.90 10.14 -8.75
N LEU A 19 24.86 10.78 -9.31
CA LEU A 19 23.80 10.09 -10.04
C LEU A 19 24.33 9.37 -11.28
N LEU A 20 25.22 9.99 -12.05
CA LEU A 20 25.86 9.37 -13.22
C LEU A 20 26.63 8.11 -12.83
N LEU A 21 27.39 8.14 -11.74
CA LEU A 21 28.10 6.96 -11.23
C LEU A 21 27.16 5.82 -10.85
N LEU A 22 26.04 6.13 -10.19
CA LEU A 22 25.01 5.14 -9.86
C LEU A 22 24.37 4.53 -11.12
N VAL A 23 24.10 5.36 -12.14
CA VAL A 23 23.57 4.89 -13.43
C VAL A 23 24.59 4.04 -14.18
N ALA A 24 25.86 4.44 -14.20
CA ALA A 24 26.94 3.68 -14.84
C ALA A 24 27.12 2.31 -14.17
N ALA A 25 27.09 2.25 -12.84
CA ALA A 25 27.15 1.00 -12.09
C ALA A 25 25.95 0.07 -12.39
N HIS A 26 24.79 0.65 -12.70
CA HIS A 26 23.58 -0.13 -13.02
C HIS A 26 23.70 -0.92 -14.34
N LEU A 27 24.46 -0.44 -15.32
CA LEU A 27 24.58 -1.09 -16.64
C LEU A 27 25.08 -2.55 -16.55
N PRO A 28 26.23 -2.87 -15.92
CA PRO A 28 26.65 -4.26 -15.76
C PRO A 28 25.74 -5.06 -14.82
N MET A 29 25.13 -4.41 -13.82
CA MET A 29 24.21 -5.07 -12.88
C MET A 29 22.95 -5.59 -13.58
N GLN A 30 22.52 -4.99 -14.70
CA GLN A 30 21.43 -5.51 -15.52
C GLN A 30 21.75 -6.90 -16.10
N HIS A 31 23.03 -7.22 -16.25
CA HIS A 31 23.53 -8.51 -16.69
C HIS A 31 23.99 -9.40 -15.52
N GLN A 32 23.59 -9.07 -14.28
CA GLN A 32 23.97 -9.79 -13.06
C GLN A 32 25.50 -9.78 -12.81
N LEU A 33 26.21 -8.78 -13.35
CA LEU A 33 27.64 -8.59 -13.15
C LEU A 33 27.88 -7.39 -12.23
N LEU A 34 28.89 -7.51 -11.35
CA LEU A 34 29.35 -6.41 -10.51
C LEU A 34 30.89 -6.32 -10.57
N PRO A 35 31.46 -5.88 -11.72
CA PRO A 35 32.90 -5.69 -11.84
C PRO A 35 33.38 -4.63 -10.85
N ALA A 36 34.67 -4.68 -10.49
CA ALA A 36 35.25 -3.81 -9.46
C ALA A 36 35.00 -2.32 -9.70
N TRP A 37 35.07 -1.85 -10.95
CA TRP A 37 34.78 -0.46 -11.30
C TRP A 37 33.31 -0.07 -11.04
N ALA A 38 32.36 -0.98 -11.24
CA ALA A 38 30.94 -0.73 -11.02
C ALA A 38 30.63 -0.73 -9.52
N ALA A 39 31.24 -1.63 -8.76
CA ALA A 39 31.19 -1.59 -7.30
C ALA A 39 31.77 -0.27 -6.76
N ALA A 40 32.93 0.16 -7.27
CA ALA A 40 33.56 1.43 -6.89
C ALA A 40 32.68 2.64 -7.27
N ALA A 41 32.09 2.66 -8.47
CA ALA A 41 31.18 3.71 -8.90
C ALA A 41 29.91 3.76 -8.04
N LEU A 42 29.34 2.61 -7.68
CA LEU A 42 28.18 2.52 -6.80
C LEU A 42 28.49 3.12 -5.41
N VAL A 43 29.61 2.72 -4.82
CA VAL A 43 30.06 3.21 -3.50
C VAL A 43 30.37 4.70 -3.57
N ALA A 44 31.16 5.15 -4.55
CA ALA A 44 31.52 6.55 -4.70
C ALA A 44 30.28 7.44 -4.95
N GLY A 45 29.35 6.99 -5.81
CA GLY A 45 28.09 7.69 -6.06
C GLY A 45 27.25 7.80 -4.79
N ALA A 46 27.09 6.73 -4.03
CA ALA A 46 26.34 6.73 -2.77
C ALA A 46 27.01 7.63 -1.70
N LEU A 47 28.32 7.51 -1.53
CA LEU A 47 29.09 8.34 -0.59
C LEU A 47 29.01 9.83 -0.95
N LEU A 48 29.03 10.17 -2.24
CA LEU A 48 28.89 11.55 -2.69
C LEU A 48 27.50 12.11 -2.33
N TRP A 49 26.45 11.32 -2.52
CA TRP A 49 25.09 11.71 -2.09
C TRP A 49 24.96 11.82 -0.57
N ILE A 50 25.58 10.93 0.21
CA ILE A 50 25.62 11.01 1.67
C ILE A 50 26.37 12.28 2.11
N ALA A 51 27.53 12.54 1.52
CA ALA A 51 28.34 13.73 1.82
C ALA A 51 27.56 15.01 1.48
N LEU A 52 26.86 15.05 0.35
CA LEU A 52 25.98 16.16 -0.02
C LEU A 52 24.81 16.33 0.96
N ALA A 53 24.18 15.25 1.40
CA ALA A 53 23.10 15.31 2.39
C ALA A 53 23.58 15.83 3.77
N ILE A 54 24.83 15.55 4.14
CA ILE A 54 25.46 16.07 5.37
C ILE A 54 25.89 17.53 5.20
N ALA A 55 26.44 17.89 4.04
CA ALA A 55 26.93 19.24 3.74
C ALA A 55 25.77 20.23 3.53
N PHE A 56 24.69 19.78 2.91
CA PHE A 56 23.46 20.51 2.64
C PHE A 56 22.29 19.80 3.33
N PRO A 57 22.26 19.80 4.67
CA PRO A 57 21.14 19.22 5.39
C PRO A 57 19.85 19.93 4.96
N PRO A 58 18.72 19.20 4.86
CA PRO A 58 17.44 19.83 4.61
C PRO A 58 17.20 20.91 5.68
N PRO A 59 16.50 22.01 5.32
CA PRO A 59 16.14 23.03 6.29
C PRO A 59 15.50 22.38 7.51
N GLY A 60 15.89 22.81 8.71
CA GLY A 60 15.28 22.33 9.94
C GLY A 60 13.76 22.53 9.86
N GLU A 61 13.00 21.44 9.95
CA GLU A 61 11.55 21.54 9.96
C GLU A 61 11.08 21.98 11.35
N ASP A 62 10.49 23.18 11.44
CA ASP A 62 9.64 23.56 12.57
C ASP A 62 8.40 22.68 12.53
N SER A 63 8.48 21.54 13.21
CA SER A 63 7.44 20.52 13.25
C SER A 63 6.18 20.94 14.03
N GLY A 64 6.12 22.20 14.49
CA GLY A 64 5.01 22.79 15.22
C GLY A 64 4.73 22.10 16.56
N SER A 65 3.64 22.49 17.19
CA SER A 65 3.09 21.74 18.33
C SER A 65 2.40 20.46 17.85
N LEU A 66 2.48 19.41 18.68
CA LEU A 66 1.68 18.21 18.46
C LEU A 66 0.19 18.53 18.64
N ALA A 67 -0.65 17.79 17.94
CA ALA A 67 -2.08 17.81 18.14
C ALA A 67 -2.42 17.58 19.63
N ALA A 68 -3.49 18.23 20.08
CA ALA A 68 -4.02 18.00 21.43
C ALA A 68 -4.34 16.50 21.61
N PRO A 69 -4.09 15.93 22.80
CA PRO A 69 -4.49 14.55 23.09
C PRO A 69 -5.97 14.36 22.77
N ALA A 70 -6.28 13.42 21.87
CA ALA A 70 -7.66 13.08 21.60
C ALA A 70 -8.26 12.39 22.84
N GLY A 71 -9.51 12.75 23.17
CA GLY A 71 -10.27 12.11 24.24
C GLY A 71 -10.55 10.63 23.96
N GLY A 72 -11.21 9.98 24.93
CA GLY A 72 -11.64 8.59 24.82
C GLY A 72 -12.70 8.37 23.73
N PRO A 73 -13.03 7.10 23.44
CA PRO A 73 -14.00 6.76 22.42
C PRO A 73 -15.41 7.18 22.81
N ARG A 74 -16.25 7.49 21.82
CA ARG A 74 -17.68 7.67 22.02
C ARG A 74 -18.33 6.31 22.30
N ILE A 75 -19.02 6.21 23.43
CA ILE A 75 -19.51 4.93 23.98
C ILE A 75 -20.55 4.27 23.07
N VAL A 76 -21.56 5.01 22.60
CA VAL A 76 -22.65 4.46 21.77
C VAL A 76 -22.14 3.77 20.49
N PRO A 77 -21.37 4.43 19.61
CA PRO A 77 -20.86 3.76 18.41
C PRO A 77 -19.86 2.64 18.77
N LEU A 78 -19.10 2.76 19.86
CA LEU A 78 -18.25 1.66 20.30
C LEU A 78 -19.06 0.42 20.72
N ALA A 79 -20.15 0.60 21.46
CA ALA A 79 -21.05 -0.48 21.86
C ALA A 79 -21.68 -1.17 20.65
N LEU A 80 -22.12 -0.40 19.64
CA LEU A 80 -22.62 -0.96 18.38
C LEU A 80 -21.54 -1.77 17.65
N CYS A 81 -20.30 -1.28 17.60
CA CYS A 81 -19.18 -2.03 17.03
C CYS A 81 -18.96 -3.37 17.77
N VAL A 82 -19.04 -3.38 19.09
CA VAL A 82 -18.86 -4.59 19.92
C VAL A 82 -19.93 -5.64 19.63
N VAL A 83 -21.14 -5.24 19.21
CA VAL A 83 -22.20 -6.16 18.79
C VAL A 83 -22.01 -6.62 17.33
N LEU A 84 -21.65 -5.70 16.43
CA LEU A 84 -21.56 -5.97 14.99
C LEU A 84 -20.32 -6.81 14.61
N ALA A 85 -19.18 -6.63 15.30
CA ALA A 85 -17.96 -7.35 14.97
C ALA A 85 -18.08 -8.88 15.19
N PRO A 86 -18.66 -9.38 16.30
CA PRO A 86 -18.97 -10.81 16.45
C PRO A 86 -19.93 -11.35 15.39
N LEU A 87 -20.95 -10.58 14.99
CA LEU A 87 -21.85 -10.99 13.92
C LEU A 87 -21.10 -11.15 12.58
N ALA A 88 -20.21 -10.22 12.26
CA ALA A 88 -19.33 -10.32 11.10
C ALA A 88 -18.41 -11.56 11.17
N TRP A 89 -17.87 -11.87 12.35
CA TRP A 89 -17.07 -13.08 12.58
C TRP A 89 -17.89 -14.35 12.33
N ILE A 90 -19.07 -14.47 12.94
CA ILE A 90 -19.94 -15.65 12.77
C ILE A 90 -20.35 -15.82 11.30
N HIS A 91 -20.75 -14.75 10.63
CA HIS A 91 -21.20 -14.83 9.23
C HIS A 91 -20.07 -15.02 8.21
N SER A 92 -18.81 -14.81 8.58
CA SER A 92 -17.65 -15.14 7.75
C SER A 92 -17.19 -16.59 7.91
N ALA A 93 -17.81 -17.35 8.82
CA ALA A 93 -17.53 -18.78 8.99
C ALA A 93 -17.78 -19.57 7.71
N GLY A 94 -16.92 -20.55 7.43
CA GLY A 94 -16.96 -21.31 6.19
C GLY A 94 -16.17 -20.67 5.05
N GLY A 95 -15.62 -19.46 5.25
CA GLY A 95 -14.70 -18.81 4.32
C GLY A 95 -15.37 -18.16 3.11
N THR A 96 -16.65 -17.82 3.23
CA THR A 96 -17.41 -17.12 2.18
C THR A 96 -18.04 -15.83 2.72
N TYR A 97 -18.06 -14.80 1.88
CA TYR A 97 -18.77 -13.56 2.15
C TYR A 97 -20.27 -13.76 1.96
N ARG A 98 -21.03 -13.50 3.01
CA ARG A 98 -22.50 -13.42 2.99
C ARG A 98 -22.93 -11.97 3.16
N ALA A 99 -24.02 -11.56 2.52
CA ALA A 99 -24.50 -10.18 2.58
C ALA A 99 -24.67 -9.65 4.02
N ALA A 100 -25.29 -10.44 4.90
CA ALA A 100 -25.45 -10.10 6.32
C ALA A 100 -24.10 -9.92 7.03
N GLY A 101 -23.13 -10.79 6.77
CA GLY A 101 -21.79 -10.70 7.35
C GLY A 101 -21.00 -9.50 6.85
N VAL A 102 -21.11 -9.19 5.56
CA VAL A 102 -20.49 -8.00 4.97
C VAL A 102 -21.12 -6.73 5.53
N ALA A 103 -22.45 -6.67 5.65
CA ALA A 103 -23.15 -5.53 6.25
C ALA A 103 -22.75 -5.33 7.72
N ALA A 104 -22.69 -6.41 8.50
CA ALA A 104 -22.23 -6.36 9.89
C ALA A 104 -20.76 -5.90 9.97
N TRP A 105 -19.88 -6.38 9.09
CA TRP A 105 -18.47 -5.99 9.04
C TRP A 105 -18.29 -4.51 8.71
N ILE A 106 -18.93 -4.02 7.64
CA ILE A 106 -18.90 -2.61 7.25
C ILE A 106 -19.47 -1.74 8.37
N GLY A 107 -20.59 -2.16 8.96
CA GLY A 107 -21.22 -1.48 10.10
C GLY A 107 -20.29 -1.41 11.32
N ALA A 108 -19.59 -2.50 11.65
CA ALA A 108 -18.62 -2.54 12.74
C ALA A 108 -17.46 -1.57 12.49
N VAL A 109 -16.87 -1.58 11.30
CA VAL A 109 -15.80 -0.66 10.91
C VAL A 109 -16.27 0.80 10.98
N ALA A 110 -17.46 1.10 10.44
CA ALA A 110 -18.02 2.45 10.47
C ALA A 110 -18.27 2.93 11.91
N CYS A 111 -18.84 2.08 12.76
CA CYS A 111 -19.08 2.37 14.17
C CYS A 111 -17.77 2.55 14.94
N TRP A 112 -16.76 1.72 14.69
CA TRP A 112 -15.43 1.87 15.27
C TRP A 112 -14.80 3.21 14.90
N LEU A 113 -14.79 3.56 13.62
CA LEU A 113 -14.25 4.85 13.17
C LEU A 113 -15.05 6.02 13.76
N ALA A 114 -16.38 5.94 13.80
CA ALA A 114 -17.22 6.96 14.43
C ALA A 114 -16.97 7.12 15.93
N ALA A 115 -16.57 6.05 16.62
CA ALA A 115 -16.22 6.08 18.04
C ALA A 115 -14.91 6.83 18.30
N TRP A 116 -13.93 6.71 17.40
CA TRP A 116 -12.58 7.22 17.61
C TRP A 116 -12.23 8.47 16.77
N ILE A 117 -13.07 8.86 15.82
CA ILE A 117 -12.80 10.03 14.96
C ILE A 117 -12.75 11.29 15.84
N PRO A 118 -11.67 12.10 15.73
CA PRO A 118 -11.59 13.33 16.51
C PRO A 118 -12.73 14.28 16.11
N PRO A 119 -13.29 15.08 17.04
CA PRO A 119 -14.18 16.17 16.69
C PRO A 119 -13.53 17.05 15.62
N ARG A 120 -14.29 17.44 14.59
CA ARG A 120 -13.77 18.39 13.61
C ARG A 120 -13.39 19.65 14.36
N ALA A 121 -12.10 20.00 14.36
CA ALA A 121 -11.70 21.34 14.74
C ALA A 121 -12.47 22.30 13.82
N ARG A 122 -13.15 23.30 14.40
CA ARG A 122 -13.66 24.41 13.60
C ARG A 122 -12.47 24.94 12.80
N PRO A 123 -12.57 25.06 11.46
CA PRO A 123 -11.50 25.72 10.73
C PRO A 123 -11.30 27.07 11.41
N ALA A 124 -10.09 27.31 11.94
CA ALA A 124 -9.72 28.67 12.32
C ALA A 124 -10.02 29.53 11.09
N ALA A 125 -10.78 30.62 11.28
CA ALA A 125 -11.27 31.48 10.21
C ALA A 125 -10.18 31.59 9.14
N ALA A 126 -10.44 31.02 7.97
CA ALA A 126 -9.42 30.83 6.94
C ALA A 126 -8.82 32.20 6.66
N ALA A 127 -7.56 32.40 7.06
CA ALA A 127 -6.84 33.63 6.75
C ALA A 127 -6.96 33.83 5.23
N ALA A 128 -7.40 35.03 4.82
CA ALA A 128 -7.62 35.35 3.42
C ALA A 128 -6.36 34.98 2.63
N SER A 129 -6.46 33.95 1.78
CA SER A 129 -5.32 33.43 1.04
C SER A 129 -4.74 34.55 0.19
N THR A 130 -3.45 34.80 0.28
CA THR A 130 -2.80 35.80 -0.56
C THR A 130 -2.90 35.39 -2.04
N ARG A 131 -2.97 36.36 -2.97
CA ARG A 131 -2.96 36.06 -4.42
C ARG A 131 -1.80 35.15 -4.84
N TRP A 132 -0.65 35.27 -4.16
CA TRP A 132 0.53 34.43 -4.37
C TRP A 132 0.32 32.96 -3.98
N GLU A 133 -0.31 32.71 -2.82
CA GLU A 133 -0.67 31.35 -2.39
C GLU A 133 -1.69 30.71 -3.33
N SER A 134 -2.69 31.48 -3.76
CA SER A 134 -3.67 31.01 -4.75
C SER A 134 -3.00 30.63 -6.07
N ARG A 135 -2.03 31.42 -6.55
CA ARG A 135 -1.27 31.13 -7.78
C ARG A 135 -0.39 29.89 -7.63
N ARG A 136 0.30 29.72 -6.50
CA ARG A 136 1.11 28.51 -6.23
C ARG A 136 0.24 27.26 -6.15
N GLN A 137 -0.95 27.36 -5.54
CA GLN A 137 -1.91 26.27 -5.47
C GLN A 137 -2.43 25.91 -6.87
N LEU A 138 -2.76 26.90 -7.70
CA LEU A 138 -3.14 26.70 -9.10
C LEU A 138 -2.05 25.92 -9.87
N TRP A 139 -0.80 26.38 -9.80
CA TRP A 139 0.31 25.68 -10.47
C TRP A 139 0.54 24.27 -9.93
N THR A 140 0.32 24.05 -8.64
CA THR A 140 0.40 22.70 -8.04
C THR A 140 -0.68 21.78 -8.61
N VAL A 141 -1.91 22.28 -8.74
CA VAL A 141 -3.03 21.54 -9.34
C VAL A 141 -2.74 21.25 -10.82
N VAL A 142 -2.32 22.26 -11.58
CA VAL A 142 -1.95 22.09 -13.01
C VAL A 142 -0.85 21.05 -13.18
N ALA A 143 0.22 21.12 -12.37
CA ALA A 143 1.30 20.14 -12.40
C ALA A 143 0.82 18.74 -12.05
N LEU A 144 -0.02 18.58 -11.03
CA LEU A 144 -0.61 17.30 -10.67
C LEU A 144 -1.50 16.74 -11.77
N THR A 145 -2.34 17.57 -12.39
CA THR A 145 -3.18 17.16 -13.51
C THR A 145 -2.33 16.71 -14.70
N ALA A 146 -1.24 17.43 -15.01
CA ALA A 146 -0.31 17.04 -16.07
C ALA A 146 0.39 15.70 -15.75
N ILE A 147 0.86 15.51 -14.52
CA ILE A 147 1.46 14.25 -14.05
C ILE A 147 0.44 13.10 -14.14
N PHE A 148 -0.79 13.34 -13.72
CA PHE A 148 -1.85 12.34 -13.74
C PHE A 148 -2.24 11.97 -15.18
N ALA A 149 -2.33 12.95 -16.08
CA ALA A 149 -2.55 12.72 -17.51
C ALA A 149 -1.40 11.94 -18.15
N ALA A 150 -0.15 12.29 -17.83
CA ALA A 150 1.02 11.55 -18.31
C ALA A 150 1.04 10.10 -17.76
N GLY A 151 0.74 9.91 -16.48
CA GLY A 151 0.62 8.59 -15.87
C GLY A 151 -0.50 7.77 -16.50
N ALA A 152 -1.66 8.38 -16.76
CA ALA A 152 -2.76 7.73 -17.47
C ALA A 152 -2.33 7.33 -18.89
N TRP A 153 -1.65 8.21 -19.62
CA TRP A 153 -1.07 7.86 -20.92
C TRP A 153 -0.13 6.65 -20.81
N PHE A 154 0.87 6.68 -19.94
CA PHE A 154 1.82 5.56 -19.80
C PHE A 154 1.17 4.26 -19.32
N LEU A 155 0.10 4.32 -18.53
CA LEU A 155 -0.60 3.13 -18.04
C LEU A 155 -1.57 2.55 -19.07
N PHE A 156 -2.28 3.39 -19.84
CA PHE A 156 -3.37 2.94 -20.71
C PHE A 156 -3.00 2.92 -22.21
N TYR A 157 -1.97 3.65 -22.63
CA TYR A 157 -1.53 3.65 -24.03
C TYR A 157 -1.15 2.24 -24.47
N ARG A 158 -1.76 1.76 -25.57
CA ARG A 158 -1.61 0.39 -26.10
C ARG A 158 -1.74 -0.70 -25.02
N LEU A 159 -2.61 -0.50 -24.02
CA LEU A 159 -2.76 -1.46 -22.92
C LEU A 159 -3.21 -2.84 -23.42
N ALA A 160 -3.98 -2.95 -24.49
CA ALA A 160 -4.32 -4.25 -25.07
C ALA A 160 -3.11 -5.00 -25.64
N ALA A 161 -2.20 -4.29 -26.30
CA ALA A 161 -1.07 -4.88 -27.02
C ALA A 161 0.18 -5.10 -26.15
N THR A 162 0.28 -4.47 -24.97
CA THR A 162 1.55 -4.49 -24.20
C THR A 162 1.32 -4.63 -22.70
N PRO A 163 1.68 -5.78 -22.08
CA PRO A 163 2.13 -7.03 -22.70
C PRO A 163 1.02 -7.71 -23.54
N ALA A 164 1.37 -8.38 -24.64
CA ALA A 164 0.38 -9.01 -25.53
C ALA A 164 -0.15 -10.34 -24.97
N ASN A 165 0.75 -11.18 -24.45
CA ASN A 165 0.43 -12.56 -24.12
C ASN A 165 0.17 -12.74 -22.62
N PRO A 166 -0.94 -13.39 -22.24
CA PRO A 166 -1.16 -13.80 -20.85
C PRO A 166 -0.20 -14.93 -20.45
N THR A 167 -0.11 -15.16 -19.14
CA THR A 167 0.64 -16.28 -18.54
C THR A 167 -0.32 -17.19 -17.77
N SER A 168 0.16 -18.33 -17.27
CA SER A 168 -0.64 -19.24 -16.44
C SER A 168 -1.31 -18.55 -15.24
N ASP A 169 -0.63 -17.62 -14.56
CA ASP A 169 -1.23 -16.89 -13.44
C ASP A 169 -2.42 -16.03 -13.88
N HIS A 170 -2.42 -15.50 -15.10
CA HIS A 170 -3.57 -14.77 -15.64
C HIS A 170 -4.77 -15.69 -15.90
N ALA A 171 -4.53 -16.90 -16.43
CA ALA A 171 -5.59 -17.88 -16.63
C ALA A 171 -6.21 -18.30 -15.29
N GLU A 172 -5.40 -18.63 -14.29
CA GLU A 172 -5.90 -18.97 -12.95
C GLU A 172 -6.65 -17.82 -12.29
N LYS A 173 -6.26 -16.56 -12.54
CA LYS A 173 -7.00 -15.38 -12.07
C LYS A 173 -8.36 -15.25 -12.74
N LEU A 174 -8.45 -15.48 -14.04
CA LEU A 174 -9.71 -15.41 -14.76
C LEU A 174 -10.67 -16.52 -14.30
N LEU A 175 -10.16 -17.70 -13.96
CA LEU A 175 -10.97 -18.76 -13.35
C LEU A 175 -11.53 -18.35 -11.98
N ASP A 176 -10.73 -17.70 -11.13
CA ASP A 176 -11.25 -17.19 -9.85
C ASP A 176 -12.33 -16.11 -10.03
N VAL A 177 -12.18 -15.25 -11.05
CA VAL A 177 -13.21 -14.25 -11.36
C VAL A 177 -14.45 -14.93 -11.98
N LEU A 178 -14.27 -16.00 -12.77
CA LEU A 178 -15.38 -16.80 -13.29
C LEU A 178 -16.18 -17.44 -12.16
N ASP A 179 -15.51 -17.94 -11.12
CA ASP A 179 -16.18 -18.47 -9.92
C ASP A 179 -17.08 -17.39 -9.28
N LEU A 180 -16.62 -16.13 -9.22
CA LEU A 180 -17.45 -15.00 -8.78
C LEU A 180 -18.65 -14.74 -9.70
N VAL A 181 -18.47 -14.82 -11.01
CA VAL A 181 -19.58 -14.69 -11.98
C VAL A 181 -20.62 -15.80 -11.78
N HIS A 182 -20.21 -17.01 -11.42
CA HIS A 182 -21.11 -18.12 -11.10
C HIS A 182 -21.75 -18.04 -9.70
N GLY A 183 -21.47 -16.99 -8.92
CA GLY A 183 -22.12 -16.75 -7.64
C GLY A 183 -21.28 -17.13 -6.41
N GLU A 184 -20.08 -17.68 -6.59
CA GLU A 184 -19.19 -17.96 -5.47
C GLU A 184 -18.72 -16.67 -4.80
N ARG A 185 -18.54 -16.69 -3.49
CA ARG A 185 -18.10 -15.50 -2.73
C ARG A 185 -16.99 -15.83 -1.74
N PRO A 186 -15.84 -16.41 -2.14
CA PRO A 186 -14.79 -16.78 -1.21
C PRO A 186 -14.14 -15.56 -0.55
N ILE A 187 -13.73 -15.71 0.71
CA ILE A 187 -12.94 -14.73 1.48
C ILE A 187 -11.44 -14.84 1.12
N PHE A 188 -11.00 -16.02 0.72
CA PHE A 188 -9.64 -16.32 0.30
C PHE A 188 -9.66 -17.30 -0.87
N PHE A 189 -8.82 -17.06 -1.88
CA PHE A 189 -8.83 -17.82 -3.12
C PHE A 189 -7.72 -18.86 -3.11
N VAL A 190 -8.06 -20.13 -2.85
CA VAL A 190 -7.09 -21.21 -2.65
C VAL A 190 -6.31 -21.59 -3.91
N ARG A 191 -6.89 -21.39 -5.10
CA ARG A 191 -6.25 -21.63 -6.41
C ARG A 191 -4.94 -20.85 -6.52
N ASN A 192 -3.94 -21.41 -7.22
CA ASN A 192 -2.57 -20.91 -7.28
C ASN A 192 -1.99 -20.65 -5.88
N THR A 193 -1.85 -21.67 -5.03
CA THR A 193 -1.17 -21.60 -3.72
C THR A 193 -1.79 -20.64 -2.67
N GLY A 194 -3.00 -20.13 -2.89
CA GLY A 194 -3.69 -19.23 -1.94
C GLY A 194 -3.44 -17.73 -2.22
N ARG A 195 -4.50 -16.93 -2.39
CA ARG A 195 -4.45 -15.54 -2.85
C ARG A 195 -5.47 -14.65 -2.13
N GLU A 196 -5.02 -13.44 -1.77
CA GLU A 196 -5.85 -12.41 -1.17
C GLU A 196 -6.93 -11.90 -2.14
N PRO A 197 -8.14 -11.54 -1.64
CA PRO A 197 -9.35 -11.47 -2.45
C PRO A 197 -9.49 -10.21 -3.33
N PHE A 198 -8.81 -9.10 -3.01
CA PHE A 198 -9.14 -7.78 -3.54
C PHE A 198 -9.16 -7.72 -5.07
N GLN A 199 -8.13 -8.26 -5.75
CA GLN A 199 -8.03 -8.16 -7.22
C GLN A 199 -9.22 -8.81 -7.91
N PHE A 200 -9.70 -9.94 -7.38
CA PHE A 200 -10.77 -10.71 -8.01
C PHE A 200 -12.11 -9.99 -7.88
N TYR A 201 -12.45 -9.51 -6.68
CA TYR A 201 -13.65 -8.69 -6.48
C TYR A 201 -13.59 -7.36 -7.22
N TRP A 202 -12.41 -6.73 -7.31
CA TRP A 202 -12.24 -5.52 -8.11
C TRP A 202 -12.49 -5.78 -9.60
N THR A 203 -11.94 -6.86 -10.14
CA THR A 203 -12.15 -7.25 -11.54
C THR A 203 -13.61 -7.66 -11.78
N PHE A 204 -14.22 -8.39 -10.86
CA PHE A 204 -15.64 -8.75 -10.90
C PHE A 204 -16.54 -7.52 -10.91
N ALA A 205 -16.28 -6.53 -10.05
CA ALA A 205 -17.02 -5.27 -10.05
C ALA A 205 -16.88 -4.52 -11.39
N LEU A 206 -15.70 -4.55 -12.01
CA LEU A 206 -15.48 -3.97 -13.33
C LEU A 206 -16.31 -4.66 -14.43
N ILE A 207 -16.53 -5.97 -14.32
CA ILE A 207 -17.37 -6.74 -15.24
C ILE A 207 -18.85 -6.42 -15.01
N GLU A 208 -19.33 -6.55 -13.78
CA GLU A 208 -20.76 -6.41 -13.44
C GLU A 208 -21.27 -4.97 -13.60
N VAL A 209 -20.48 -3.97 -13.18
CA VAL A 209 -20.92 -2.56 -13.16
C VAL A 209 -20.74 -1.89 -14.52
N PHE A 210 -19.66 -2.20 -15.24
CA PHE A 210 -19.30 -1.51 -16.49
C PHE A 210 -19.46 -2.39 -17.73
N GLY A 211 -19.92 -3.64 -17.59
CA GLY A 211 -20.09 -4.58 -18.72
C GLY A 211 -18.78 -4.97 -19.39
N LEU A 212 -17.64 -4.90 -18.68
CA LEU A 212 -16.36 -5.30 -19.27
C LEU A 212 -16.30 -6.82 -19.46
N PRO A 213 -15.71 -7.33 -20.55
CA PRO A 213 -15.64 -8.77 -20.79
C PRO A 213 -14.67 -9.47 -19.82
N LEU A 214 -14.94 -10.73 -19.48
CA LEU A 214 -14.02 -11.58 -18.70
C LEU A 214 -12.82 -11.99 -19.56
N ARG A 215 -11.78 -11.14 -19.60
CA ARG A 215 -10.55 -11.40 -20.39
C ARG A 215 -9.32 -10.75 -19.77
N TYR A 216 -8.15 -11.12 -20.27
CA TYR A 216 -6.86 -10.60 -19.81
C TYR A 216 -6.82 -9.05 -19.77
N LEU A 217 -7.33 -8.38 -20.81
CA LEU A 217 -7.38 -6.91 -20.84
C LEU A 217 -8.09 -6.30 -19.62
N THR A 218 -9.14 -6.93 -19.11
CA THR A 218 -9.91 -6.42 -17.96
C THR A 218 -9.10 -6.49 -16.67
N LEU A 219 -8.29 -7.54 -16.48
CA LEU A 219 -7.31 -7.59 -15.39
C LEU A 219 -6.32 -6.43 -15.48
N LYS A 220 -5.82 -6.14 -16.69
CA LYS A 220 -4.85 -5.06 -16.92
C LYS A 220 -5.46 -3.68 -16.67
N VAL A 221 -6.68 -3.44 -17.15
CA VAL A 221 -7.43 -2.22 -16.87
C VAL A 221 -7.59 -2.05 -15.37
N GLY A 222 -8.00 -3.10 -14.66
CA GLY A 222 -8.15 -3.08 -13.21
C GLY A 222 -6.88 -2.69 -12.48
N THR A 223 -5.74 -3.31 -12.80
CA THR A 223 -4.46 -3.01 -12.14
C THR A 223 -3.86 -1.66 -12.57
N ALA A 224 -4.12 -1.22 -13.81
CA ALA A 224 -3.72 0.10 -14.30
C ALA A 224 -4.48 1.22 -13.58
N ILE A 225 -5.78 1.05 -13.27
CA ILE A 225 -6.54 2.00 -12.45
C ILE A 225 -5.90 2.12 -11.07
N ILE A 226 -5.58 1.01 -10.41
CA ILE A 226 -4.87 1.04 -9.11
C ILE A 226 -3.52 1.75 -9.23
N GLY A 227 -2.77 1.50 -10.31
CA GLY A 227 -1.49 2.17 -10.57
C GLY A 227 -1.63 3.68 -10.72
N LEU A 228 -2.67 4.13 -11.42
CA LEU A 228 -2.99 5.53 -11.59
C LEU A 228 -3.37 6.18 -10.25
N THR A 229 -4.17 5.49 -9.44
CA THR A 229 -4.55 5.97 -8.09
C THR A 229 -3.38 5.99 -7.10
N ALA A 230 -2.28 5.28 -7.36
CA ALA A 230 -1.08 5.34 -6.55
C ALA A 230 -0.33 6.68 -6.69
N LEU A 231 -0.47 7.38 -7.83
CA LEU A 231 0.20 8.67 -8.06
C LEU A 231 -0.18 9.76 -7.03
N PRO A 232 -1.47 10.02 -6.75
CA PRO A 232 -1.83 10.98 -5.70
C PRO A 232 -1.37 10.53 -4.30
N ALA A 233 -1.36 9.22 -3.99
CA ALA A 233 -0.85 8.72 -2.72
C ALA A 233 0.67 8.98 -2.57
N LEU A 234 1.44 8.75 -3.64
CA LEU A 234 2.86 9.01 -3.70
C LEU A 234 3.17 10.52 -3.64
N TYR A 235 2.33 11.36 -4.27
CA TYR A 235 2.40 12.81 -4.08
C TYR A 235 2.21 13.20 -2.61
N LEU A 236 1.18 12.67 -1.96
CA LEU A 236 0.90 12.97 -0.55
C LEU A 236 2.07 12.56 0.36
N LEU A 237 2.64 11.38 0.13
CA LEU A 237 3.83 10.91 0.83
C LEU A 237 5.01 11.85 0.63
N GLY A 238 5.39 12.13 -0.62
CA GLY A 238 6.51 13.03 -0.92
C GLY A 238 6.29 14.43 -0.36
N ARG A 239 5.04 14.91 -0.38
CA ARG A 239 4.66 16.21 0.21
C ARG A 239 4.80 16.22 1.72
N GLU A 240 4.47 15.14 2.41
CA GLU A 240 4.65 15.04 3.86
C GLU A 240 6.12 14.84 4.24
N MET A 241 7.01 14.46 3.31
CA MET A 241 8.45 14.34 3.56
C MET A 241 9.24 15.62 3.26
N GLY A 242 8.83 16.40 2.25
CA GLY A 242 9.64 17.52 1.76
C GLY A 242 8.83 18.60 1.04
N GLY A 243 7.54 18.71 1.35
CA GLY A 243 6.65 19.72 0.80
C GLY A 243 6.28 19.50 -0.66
N VAL A 244 5.57 20.49 -1.23
CA VAL A 244 5.00 20.40 -2.58
C VAL A 244 6.03 20.02 -3.67
N PRO A 245 7.25 20.57 -3.71
CA PRO A 245 8.23 20.20 -4.74
C PRO A 245 8.58 18.71 -4.68
N LEU A 246 8.86 18.16 -3.49
CA LEU A 246 9.19 16.74 -3.36
C LEU A 246 7.98 15.86 -3.71
N GLY A 247 6.77 16.24 -3.29
CA GLY A 247 5.55 15.53 -3.67
C GLY A 247 5.35 15.46 -5.19
N LEU A 248 5.51 16.59 -5.88
CA LEU A 248 5.42 16.64 -7.34
C LEU A 248 6.52 15.80 -8.00
N SER A 249 7.76 15.88 -7.54
CA SER A 249 8.87 15.10 -8.07
C SER A 249 8.65 13.59 -7.90
N VAL A 250 8.20 13.14 -6.73
CA VAL A 250 7.92 11.73 -6.46
C VAL A 250 6.78 11.22 -7.35
N ALA A 251 5.69 11.97 -7.48
CA ALA A 251 4.56 11.59 -8.33
C ALA A 251 4.93 11.59 -9.82
N ALA A 252 5.71 12.58 -10.27
CA ALA A 252 6.22 12.64 -11.63
C ALA A 252 7.09 11.42 -11.93
N LEU A 253 8.12 11.15 -11.12
CA LEU A 253 8.99 9.99 -11.26
C LEU A 253 8.20 8.68 -11.32
N ALA A 254 7.21 8.51 -10.44
CA ALA A 254 6.36 7.33 -10.44
C ALA A 254 5.48 7.19 -11.70
N ALA A 255 5.06 8.30 -12.30
CA ALA A 255 4.20 8.31 -13.49
C ALA A 255 4.89 7.78 -14.75
N PHE A 256 6.22 7.92 -14.87
CA PHE A 256 7.00 7.46 -16.02
C PHE A 256 8.02 6.36 -15.71
N ALA A 257 8.30 6.07 -14.42
CA ALA A 257 9.27 5.05 -14.05
C ALA A 257 8.85 3.66 -14.57
N LYS A 258 9.82 2.93 -15.13
CA LYS A 258 9.64 1.58 -15.69
C LYS A 258 8.90 0.65 -14.73
N TRP A 259 9.33 0.56 -13.47
CA TRP A 259 8.79 -0.43 -12.53
C TRP A 259 7.33 -0.18 -12.14
N PRO A 260 6.92 1.00 -11.63
CA PRO A 260 5.51 1.26 -11.33
C PRO A 260 4.59 1.06 -12.54
N VAL A 261 5.00 1.56 -13.72
CA VAL A 261 4.22 1.45 -14.95
C VAL A 261 4.13 -0.01 -15.42
N SER A 262 5.25 -0.71 -15.57
CA SER A 262 5.25 -2.09 -16.05
C SER A 262 4.56 -3.05 -15.08
N LEU A 263 4.66 -2.85 -13.77
CA LEU A 263 3.97 -3.69 -12.79
C LEU A 263 2.44 -3.49 -12.82
N ALA A 264 1.98 -2.24 -12.95
CA ALA A 264 0.55 -1.93 -13.03
C ALA A 264 -0.09 -2.37 -14.35
N ARG A 265 0.67 -2.40 -15.45
CA ARG A 265 0.18 -2.83 -16.76
C ARG A 265 0.07 -4.34 -16.93
N GLN A 266 0.67 -5.12 -16.04
CA GLN A 266 0.75 -6.57 -16.21
C GLN A 266 -0.58 -7.29 -16.04
N GLY A 267 -1.54 -6.76 -15.25
CA GLY A 267 -2.74 -7.52 -14.86
C GLY A 267 -2.50 -8.40 -13.62
N LEU A 268 -1.43 -8.13 -12.87
CA LEU A 268 -1.01 -8.86 -11.67
C LEU A 268 -1.13 -7.98 -10.41
N ARG A 269 -1.09 -8.63 -9.24
CA ARG A 269 -1.43 -8.00 -7.93
C ARG A 269 -0.40 -7.01 -7.39
N TYR A 270 0.75 -6.83 -8.03
CA TYR A 270 1.89 -6.09 -7.47
C TYR A 270 1.53 -4.67 -7.02
N THR A 271 0.74 -3.96 -7.81
CA THR A 271 0.32 -2.58 -7.53
C THR A 271 -0.57 -2.46 -6.30
N LEU A 272 -1.23 -3.56 -5.90
CA LEU A 272 -2.01 -3.64 -4.66
C LEU A 272 -1.15 -3.61 -3.40
N ALA A 273 0.17 -3.75 -3.50
CA ALA A 273 1.06 -3.39 -2.39
C ALA A 273 1.52 -1.93 -2.47
N VAL A 274 1.77 -1.40 -3.66
CA VAL A 274 2.33 -0.04 -3.85
C VAL A 274 1.41 1.04 -3.29
N LEU A 275 0.14 1.04 -3.73
CA LEU A 275 -0.84 2.06 -3.30
C LEU A 275 -1.03 2.10 -1.78
N PRO A 276 -1.44 1.01 -1.10
CA PRO A 276 -1.65 1.08 0.34
C PRO A 276 -0.34 1.33 1.11
N THR A 277 0.82 0.89 0.61
CA THR A 277 2.10 1.20 1.27
C THR A 277 2.38 2.70 1.25
N ALA A 278 2.16 3.36 0.12
CA ALA A 278 2.34 4.80 0.01
C ALA A 278 1.43 5.57 0.99
N VAL A 279 0.17 5.14 1.11
CA VAL A 279 -0.80 5.75 2.04
C VAL A 279 -0.45 5.45 3.50
N VAL A 280 -0.04 4.22 3.85
CA VAL A 280 0.41 3.88 5.21
C VAL A 280 1.63 4.69 5.61
N LEU A 281 2.65 4.77 4.75
CA LEU A 281 3.83 5.60 4.99
C LEU A 281 3.44 7.06 5.18
N TRP A 282 2.59 7.60 4.30
CA TRP A 282 2.09 8.97 4.42
C TRP A 282 1.42 9.21 5.78
N ALA A 283 0.51 8.32 6.19
CA ALA A 283 -0.20 8.42 7.45
C ALA A 283 0.74 8.26 8.66
N LEU A 284 1.71 7.35 8.61
CA LEU A 284 2.70 7.16 9.67
C LEU A 284 3.63 8.38 9.82
N PHE A 285 4.16 8.91 8.72
CA PHE A 285 4.97 10.14 8.74
C PHE A 285 4.17 11.30 9.31
N ARG A 286 2.93 11.47 8.84
CA ARG A 286 2.02 12.49 9.34
C ARG A 286 1.75 12.32 10.84
N TYR A 287 1.53 11.10 11.31
CA TYR A 287 1.35 10.78 12.73
C TYR A 287 2.60 11.12 13.56
N VAL A 288 3.81 10.76 13.10
CA VAL A 288 5.05 11.10 13.82
C VAL A 288 5.18 12.61 13.93
N ARG A 289 4.95 13.34 12.84
CA ARG A 289 5.06 14.80 12.77
C ARG A 289 4.02 15.52 13.63
N ARG A 290 2.75 15.13 13.51
CA ARG A 290 1.59 15.89 14.03
C ARG A 290 0.96 15.27 15.27
N GLY A 291 1.09 13.97 15.47
CA GLY A 291 0.47 13.23 16.59
C GLY A 291 -1.04 13.16 16.53
N ASP A 292 -1.65 13.32 15.35
CA ASP A 292 -3.10 13.38 15.22
C ASP A 292 -3.74 11.98 15.13
N ARG A 293 -4.89 11.84 15.78
CA ARG A 293 -5.70 10.60 15.83
C ARG A 293 -6.19 10.16 14.45
N ALA A 294 -6.41 11.09 13.51
CA ALA A 294 -6.88 10.74 12.18
C ALA A 294 -5.82 9.93 11.42
N SER A 295 -4.55 10.31 11.53
CA SER A 295 -3.41 9.57 10.97
C SER A 295 -3.30 8.15 11.55
N VAL A 296 -3.56 7.98 12.86
CA VAL A 296 -3.61 6.68 13.54
C VAL A 296 -4.70 5.77 12.94
N LEU A 297 -5.93 6.30 12.79
CA LEU A 297 -7.05 5.55 12.20
C LEU A 297 -6.82 5.24 10.72
N TRP A 298 -6.35 6.21 9.93
CA TRP A 298 -6.02 5.98 8.51
C TRP A 298 -4.96 4.91 8.32
N THR A 299 -3.91 4.90 9.16
CA THR A 299 -2.89 3.85 9.16
C THR A 299 -3.54 2.49 9.36
N GLY A 300 -4.37 2.34 10.39
CA GLY A 300 -5.02 1.07 10.69
C GLY A 300 -5.98 0.60 9.58
N VAL A 301 -6.82 1.50 9.06
CA VAL A 301 -7.76 1.16 7.98
C VAL A 301 -7.02 0.68 6.74
N VAL A 302 -5.98 1.40 6.32
CA VAL A 302 -5.26 1.08 5.10
C VAL A 302 -4.40 -0.17 5.26
N ILE A 303 -3.84 -0.43 6.45
CA ILE A 303 -3.20 -1.71 6.75
C ILE A 303 -4.21 -2.86 6.60
N GLY A 304 -5.39 -2.74 7.23
CA GLY A 304 -6.41 -3.77 7.14
C GLY A 304 -6.84 -4.04 5.69
N LEU A 305 -7.14 -3.00 4.92
CA LEU A 305 -7.50 -3.12 3.49
C LEU A 305 -6.34 -3.68 2.65
N GLY A 306 -5.11 -3.22 2.88
CA GLY A 306 -3.94 -3.66 2.12
C GLY A 306 -3.62 -5.15 2.31
N LEU A 307 -3.95 -5.72 3.47
CA LEU A 307 -3.82 -7.17 3.71
C LEU A 307 -4.74 -8.02 2.82
N HIS A 308 -5.82 -7.45 2.25
CA HIS A 308 -6.64 -8.12 1.25
C HIS A 308 -6.08 -8.01 -0.19
N GLY A 309 -5.01 -7.25 -0.40
CA GLY A 309 -4.47 -6.94 -1.72
C GLY A 309 -3.46 -7.94 -2.25
N TYR A 310 -2.28 -7.97 -1.63
CA TYR A 310 -1.14 -8.74 -2.09
C TYR A 310 -0.26 -9.22 -0.94
N ILE A 311 0.19 -10.47 -1.00
CA ILE A 311 0.97 -11.12 0.06
C ILE A 311 2.19 -10.32 0.55
N SER A 312 2.91 -9.62 -0.34
CA SER A 312 4.09 -8.82 0.06
C SER A 312 3.73 -7.64 0.96
N PHE A 313 2.47 -7.20 0.97
CA PHE A 313 2.00 -6.15 1.87
C PHE A 313 2.06 -6.57 3.35
N ARG A 314 2.14 -7.88 3.66
CA ARG A 314 2.30 -8.38 5.04
C ARG A 314 3.56 -7.88 5.75
N ALA A 315 4.55 -7.36 5.03
CA ALA A 315 5.72 -6.71 5.62
C ALA A 315 5.44 -5.27 6.10
N VAL A 316 4.45 -4.58 5.54
CA VAL A 316 4.16 -3.16 5.82
C VAL A 316 3.72 -2.90 7.27
N PRO A 317 2.91 -3.75 7.93
CA PRO A 317 2.61 -3.59 9.36
C PRO A 317 3.84 -3.48 10.26
N LEU A 318 4.99 -4.06 9.87
CA LEU A 318 6.24 -3.98 10.61
C LEU A 318 6.84 -2.56 10.67
N LEU A 319 6.35 -1.63 9.83
CA LEU A 319 6.72 -0.22 9.88
C LEU A 319 6.07 0.52 11.06
N VAL A 320 5.00 -0.02 11.65
CA VAL A 320 4.31 0.61 12.78
C VAL A 320 5.23 0.69 14.01
N PRO A 321 5.86 -0.40 14.50
CA PRO A 321 6.85 -0.31 15.58
C PRO A 321 7.97 0.69 15.33
N LEU A 322 8.47 0.77 14.09
CA LEU A 322 9.50 1.74 13.71
C LEU A 322 9.00 3.18 13.84
N ALA A 323 7.80 3.47 13.34
CA ALA A 323 7.18 4.79 13.49
C ALA A 323 6.91 5.14 14.97
N LEU A 324 6.49 4.16 15.79
CA LEU A 324 6.33 4.36 17.23
C LEU A 324 7.66 4.64 17.93
N ALA A 325 8.74 3.95 17.55
CA ALA A 325 10.08 4.22 18.07
C ALA A 325 10.54 5.65 17.76
N PHE A 326 10.33 6.12 16.52
CA PHE A 326 10.57 7.52 16.15
C PHE A 326 9.70 8.49 16.96
N ALA A 327 8.42 8.17 17.17
CA ALA A 327 7.54 9.00 17.99
C ALA A 327 7.99 9.06 19.46
N LEU A 328 8.47 7.94 20.03
CA LEU A 328 8.98 7.90 21.40
C LEU A 328 10.30 8.65 21.58
N ALA A 329 11.11 8.76 20.51
CA ALA A 329 12.34 9.54 20.50
C ALA A 329 12.09 11.06 20.36
N ASP A 330 10.90 11.47 19.92
CA ASP A 330 10.52 12.88 19.80
C ASP A 330 10.41 13.54 21.19
N ARG A 331 11.26 14.54 21.43
CA ARG A 331 11.30 15.30 22.71
C ARG A 331 9.94 15.93 23.05
N ARG A 332 9.13 16.26 22.04
CA ARG A 332 7.77 16.83 22.23
C ARG A 332 6.80 15.83 22.89
N ARG A 333 7.13 14.53 22.89
CA ARG A 333 6.35 13.44 23.50
C ARG A 333 6.92 12.94 24.82
N ARG A 334 7.89 13.66 25.42
CA ARG A 334 8.45 13.30 26.73
C ARG A 334 7.31 13.16 27.75
N GLY A 335 7.26 12.02 28.44
CA GLY A 335 6.19 11.70 29.41
C GLY A 335 4.89 11.14 28.81
N ARG A 336 4.74 11.07 27.48
CA ARG A 336 3.52 10.57 26.79
C ARG A 336 3.65 9.12 26.28
N ARG A 337 4.50 8.29 26.90
CA ARG A 337 4.77 6.91 26.46
C ARG A 337 3.50 6.07 26.35
N ILE A 338 2.63 6.14 27.36
CA ILE A 338 1.36 5.39 27.42
C ILE A 338 0.45 5.80 26.26
N ALA A 339 0.37 7.10 25.93
CA ALA A 339 -0.44 7.58 24.82
C ALA A 339 0.07 7.05 23.47
N VAL A 340 1.40 7.05 23.25
CA VAL A 340 2.00 6.51 22.02
C VAL A 340 1.75 5.00 21.89
N LEU A 341 1.82 4.25 23.00
CA LEU A 341 1.47 2.83 23.00
C LEU A 341 -0.03 2.61 22.72
N GLY A 342 -0.90 3.46 23.28
CA GLY A 342 -2.33 3.47 22.99
C GLY A 342 -2.64 3.76 21.53
N ASP A 343 -1.90 4.67 20.89
CA ASP A 343 -2.01 4.94 19.45
C ASP A 343 -1.57 3.72 18.62
N GLY A 344 -0.50 3.04 19.04
CA GLY A 344 -0.06 1.77 18.45
C GLY A 344 -1.13 0.68 18.54
N LEU A 345 -1.73 0.52 19.73
CA LEU A 345 -2.82 -0.43 19.95
C LEU A 345 -4.04 -0.08 19.10
N LEU A 346 -4.37 1.20 18.96
CA LEU A 346 -5.48 1.65 18.12
C LEU A 346 -5.23 1.35 16.63
N ILE A 347 -4.00 1.51 16.14
CA ILE A 347 -3.62 1.09 14.77
C ILE A 347 -3.86 -0.42 14.61
N ALA A 348 -3.36 -1.22 15.55
CA ALA A 348 -3.49 -2.68 15.49
C ALA A 348 -4.96 -3.13 15.54
N ALA A 349 -5.75 -2.59 16.48
CA ALA A 349 -7.17 -2.90 16.61
C ALA A 349 -7.98 -2.48 15.37
N THR A 350 -7.73 -1.28 14.84
CA THR A 350 -8.37 -0.81 13.60
C THR A 350 -8.00 -1.70 12.41
N SER A 351 -6.72 -2.07 12.29
CA SER A 351 -6.23 -2.98 11.24
C SER A 351 -6.89 -4.35 11.33
N ALA A 352 -6.99 -4.90 12.54
CA ALA A 352 -7.58 -6.20 12.78
C ALA A 352 -9.09 -6.20 12.48
N LEU A 353 -9.81 -5.17 12.89
CA LEU A 353 -11.24 -5.04 12.58
C LEU A 353 -11.50 -4.91 11.08
N VAL A 354 -10.67 -4.15 10.37
CA VAL A 354 -10.79 -4.03 8.92
C VAL A 354 -10.37 -5.34 8.24
N ALA A 355 -9.32 -6.02 8.68
CA ALA A 355 -8.93 -7.32 8.15
C ALA A 355 -9.77 -8.51 8.66
N LEU A 356 -10.84 -8.25 9.43
CA LEU A 356 -11.55 -9.27 10.22
C LEU A 356 -11.97 -10.52 9.43
N PRO A 357 -12.58 -10.42 8.22
CA PRO A 357 -12.96 -11.62 7.47
C PRO A 357 -11.75 -12.47 7.09
N LEU A 358 -10.65 -11.83 6.68
CA LEU A 358 -9.41 -12.52 6.32
C LEU A 358 -8.75 -13.13 7.56
N LEU A 359 -8.74 -12.41 8.69
CA LEU A 359 -8.25 -12.89 9.97
C LEU A 359 -9.03 -14.14 10.43
N HIS A 360 -10.34 -14.13 10.29
CA HIS A 360 -11.15 -15.29 10.60
C HIS A 360 -10.80 -16.48 9.69
N TYR A 361 -10.64 -16.26 8.38
CA TYR A 361 -10.21 -17.31 7.46
C TYR A 361 -8.87 -17.92 7.87
N THR A 362 -7.88 -17.10 8.26
CA THR A 362 -6.58 -17.59 8.76
C THR A 362 -6.71 -18.49 9.96
N VAL A 363 -7.62 -18.18 10.89
CA VAL A 363 -7.83 -18.98 12.09
C VAL A 363 -8.52 -20.30 11.74
N GLN A 364 -9.48 -20.28 10.83
CA GLN A 364 -10.21 -21.49 10.42
C GLN A 364 -9.39 -22.42 9.52
N ARG A 365 -8.56 -21.87 8.62
CA ARG A 365 -7.80 -22.62 7.60
C ARG A 365 -6.36 -22.13 7.48
N PRO A 366 -5.54 -22.28 8.54
CA PRO A 366 -4.19 -21.76 8.59
C PRO A 366 -3.26 -22.41 7.55
N ASP A 367 -3.46 -23.70 7.30
CA ASP A 367 -2.75 -24.49 6.29
C ASP A 367 -2.89 -23.87 4.90
N GLN A 368 -4.12 -23.54 4.48
CA GLN A 368 -4.39 -22.97 3.17
C GLN A 368 -3.86 -21.55 3.03
N PHE A 369 -3.97 -20.74 4.09
CA PHE A 369 -3.54 -19.36 4.05
C PHE A 369 -2.00 -19.21 4.02
N TRP A 370 -1.30 -20.05 4.79
CA TRP A 370 0.15 -20.02 4.87
C TRP A 370 0.85 -20.87 3.82
N TYR A 371 0.12 -21.70 3.06
CA TYR A 371 0.66 -22.61 2.04
C TYR A 371 1.68 -21.95 1.09
N ARG A 372 1.34 -20.80 0.49
CA ARG A 372 2.29 -20.07 -0.38
C ARG A 372 3.54 -19.62 0.36
N ALA A 373 3.44 -19.13 1.59
CA ALA A 373 4.60 -18.65 2.31
C ALA A 373 5.51 -19.82 2.72
N ALA A 374 4.90 -20.91 3.20
CA ALA A 374 5.61 -22.12 3.60
C ALA A 374 6.41 -22.72 2.43
N THR A 375 5.82 -22.84 1.24
CA THR A 375 6.50 -23.41 0.05
C THR A 375 7.64 -22.54 -0.53
N ARG A 376 7.80 -21.29 -0.06
CA ARG A 376 8.87 -20.38 -0.51
C ARG A 376 9.98 -20.18 0.52
N VAL A 377 9.69 -20.42 1.80
CA VAL A 377 10.66 -20.31 2.90
C VAL A 377 11.20 -21.68 3.27
N ALA A 378 10.34 -22.69 3.29
CA ALA A 378 10.71 -24.04 3.60
C ALA A 378 10.75 -24.85 2.30
N ASN A 379 11.75 -25.71 2.15
CA ASN A 379 11.87 -26.68 1.05
C ASN A 379 10.85 -27.83 1.22
N VAL A 380 9.61 -27.50 1.59
CA VAL A 380 8.58 -28.46 1.98
C VAL A 380 7.67 -28.68 0.79
N THR A 381 7.92 -29.79 0.10
CA THR A 381 6.99 -30.37 -0.87
C THR A 381 5.83 -30.99 -0.09
N PHE A 382 4.74 -30.24 0.12
CA PHE A 382 3.48 -30.87 0.54
C PHE A 382 2.92 -31.64 -0.66
N CYS A 383 3.23 -32.93 -0.74
CA CYS A 383 2.69 -33.87 -1.73
C CYS A 383 1.16 -33.81 -1.74
N THR A 384 0.59 -33.11 -2.71
CA THR A 384 -0.85 -33.02 -2.92
C THR A 384 -1.25 -34.03 -4.00
N CYS A 385 -0.89 -35.31 -3.81
CA CYS A 385 -1.25 -36.39 -4.75
C CYS A 385 -1.73 -37.68 -4.07
N CYS A 386 -1.99 -37.68 -2.75
CA CYS A 386 -2.56 -38.84 -2.06
C CYS A 386 -3.96 -38.54 -1.52
N SER A 387 -4.94 -38.31 -2.40
CA SER A 387 -6.37 -38.40 -2.03
C SER A 387 -7.31 -38.66 -3.22
N LEU A 388 -6.79 -39.12 -4.36
CA LEU A 388 -7.59 -39.53 -5.52
C LEU A 388 -7.11 -40.89 -6.04
N SER A 389 -7.35 -41.97 -5.28
CA SER A 389 -7.30 -43.35 -5.79
C SER A 389 -7.63 -44.35 -4.67
N THR A 390 -8.90 -44.47 -4.30
CA THR A 390 -9.44 -45.72 -3.74
C THR A 390 -10.95 -45.74 -3.98
N GLY A 391 -11.35 -46.16 -5.18
CA GLY A 391 -12.75 -46.40 -5.50
C GLY A 391 -12.94 -47.06 -6.88
N ALA A 392 -13.36 -48.34 -6.85
CA ALA A 392 -13.83 -49.20 -7.97
C ALA A 392 -12.74 -49.77 -8.91
N ALA A 393 -12.73 -51.04 -9.35
CA ALA A 393 -13.58 -52.23 -9.17
C ALA A 393 -12.76 -53.48 -9.64
N PRO A 394 -13.13 -54.73 -9.30
CA PRO A 394 -12.38 -55.92 -9.68
C PRO A 394 -12.62 -56.30 -11.16
N ARG A 395 -11.55 -56.71 -11.87
CA ARG A 395 -11.64 -57.25 -13.24
C ARG A 395 -12.21 -58.67 -13.23
N PRO A 396 -13.11 -59.04 -14.17
CA PRO A 396 -13.49 -60.42 -14.40
C PRO A 396 -12.38 -61.15 -15.17
N GLY A 397 -12.31 -62.46 -14.98
CA GLY A 397 -11.14 -63.29 -15.30
C GLY A 397 -10.93 -63.67 -16.76
N SER A 398 -9.75 -64.26 -16.97
CA SER A 398 -9.44 -65.45 -17.76
C SER A 398 -8.00 -65.84 -17.46
#